data_AF-A0A927B111-F1
#
_entry.id   AF-A0A927B111-F1
#
_cell.length_a   1.000
_cell.length_b   1.000
_cell.length_c   1.000
_cell.angle_alpha   90.00
_cell.angle_beta   90.00
_cell.angle_gamma   90.00
#
_symmetry.space_group_name_H-M   'P 1'
#
loop_
_entity.id
_entity.type
_entity.pdbx_description
1 polymer ?
#
loop_
_entity_poly.entity_id
_entity_poly.type
_entity_poly.pdbx_seq_one_letter_code
_entity_poly.pdbx_strand_id
1 'polypeptide(L)'
;MGLAAQFETIIERQLNVHAAWVPVTTPYKLGDYGLISDGVFQKLGNIKDEFNVSFTEGTGEDATLSFVSDNTIVVDTSAGAEVTVSPESDIKANITYKFQNDKSFLVKAPIINVSVIENVNQVAQQLKKVDAWRRVYKVVFQVYVAQNPLILSTVTGDTDVTIGGSGSALPQFNIGNASASFSLKTTKELGLNISGKTGVIALGLFKLSLIGGNVSFLGAEENDNVEPENLNEKSLADDI
;
A
#
# COMPACT_ATOMS: atom_id res chain seq x y z
N MET A 1 -13.03 -10.98 -2.38
CA MET A 1 -11.87 -10.10 -2.68
C MET A 1 -10.56 -10.84 -2.37
N GLY A 2 -9.56 -10.76 -3.25
CA GLY A 2 -8.22 -11.33 -3.02
C GLY A 2 -7.43 -10.53 -1.98
N LEU A 3 -6.32 -11.08 -1.49
CA LEU A 3 -5.45 -10.45 -0.50
C LEU A 3 -4.86 -9.12 -0.99
N ALA A 4 -4.47 -9.08 -2.27
CA ALA A 4 -3.93 -7.90 -2.95
C ALA A 4 -4.86 -6.69 -2.88
N ALA A 5 -6.10 -6.90 -3.32
CA ALA A 5 -7.09 -5.84 -3.41
C ALA A 5 -7.52 -5.31 -2.03
N GLN A 6 -7.44 -6.15 -0.99
CA GLN A 6 -7.70 -5.69 0.38
C GLN A 6 -6.56 -4.82 0.91
N PHE A 7 -5.31 -5.22 0.67
CA PHE A 7 -4.16 -4.39 1.05
C PHE A 7 -4.15 -3.07 0.27
N GLU A 8 -4.42 -3.10 -1.04
CA GLU A 8 -4.64 -1.91 -1.86
C GLU A 8 -5.67 -0.98 -1.22
N THR A 9 -6.86 -1.49 -0.88
CA THR A 9 -7.93 -0.70 -0.26
C THR A 9 -7.49 -0.05 1.06
N ILE A 10 -6.68 -0.74 1.87
CA ILE A 10 -6.16 -0.19 3.13
C ILE A 10 -5.18 0.94 2.86
N ILE A 11 -4.20 0.72 1.98
CA ILE A 11 -3.19 1.72 1.63
C ILE A 11 -3.83 2.95 0.97
N GLU A 12 -4.75 2.72 0.05
CA GLU A 12 -5.51 3.77 -0.64
C GLU A 12 -6.30 4.63 0.35
N ARG A 13 -7.06 4.02 1.27
CA ARG A 13 -7.85 4.75 2.28
C ARG A 13 -7.00 5.54 3.28
N GLN A 14 -5.81 5.03 3.62
CA GLN A 14 -4.98 5.61 4.69
C GLN A 14 -3.95 6.61 4.17
N LEU A 15 -3.42 6.39 2.96
CA LEU A 15 -2.32 7.16 2.40
C LEU A 15 -2.68 7.84 1.06
N ASN A 16 -3.87 7.59 0.51
CA ASN A 16 -4.33 8.11 -0.79
C ASN A 16 -3.38 7.79 -1.97
N VAL A 17 -2.81 6.59 -1.94
CA VAL A 17 -1.82 6.09 -2.92
C VAL A 17 -2.03 4.60 -3.20
N HIS A 18 -1.37 4.08 -4.23
CA HIS A 18 -1.47 2.67 -4.61
C HIS A 18 -0.53 1.79 -3.77
N ALA A 19 -0.95 0.58 -3.43
CA ALA A 19 -0.09 -0.37 -2.74
C ALA A 19 0.97 -0.94 -3.67
N ALA A 20 2.19 -1.08 -3.14
CA ALA A 20 3.25 -1.84 -3.79
C ALA A 20 3.00 -3.35 -3.58
N TRP A 21 2.10 -3.93 -4.37
CA TRP A 21 1.77 -5.36 -4.25
C TRP A 21 2.78 -6.28 -4.99
N VAL A 22 2.96 -7.51 -4.47
CA VAL A 22 3.86 -8.66 -4.84
C VAL A 22 5.38 -8.54 -4.61
N PRO A 23 5.99 -9.61 -4.05
CA PRO A 23 6.50 -9.61 -2.68
C PRO A 23 7.36 -8.37 -2.37
N VAL A 24 7.41 -7.96 -1.11
CA VAL A 24 8.13 -6.78 -0.53
C VAL A 24 9.61 -6.65 -0.90
N THR A 25 10.12 -7.51 -1.78
CA THR A 25 11.43 -7.49 -2.38
C THR A 25 11.50 -6.83 -3.76
N THR A 26 10.38 -6.52 -4.43
CA THR A 26 10.44 -5.83 -5.73
C THR A 26 10.83 -4.37 -5.47
N PRO A 27 12.06 -3.94 -5.83
CA PRO A 27 12.51 -2.60 -5.54
C PRO A 27 11.89 -1.67 -6.59
N TYR A 28 10.77 -1.06 -6.22
CA TYR A 28 10.25 0.10 -6.94
C TYR A 28 11.13 1.31 -6.63
N LYS A 29 11.44 2.09 -7.66
CA LYS A 29 12.20 3.34 -7.57
C LYS A 29 11.46 4.46 -8.31
N LEU A 30 11.84 5.70 -8.01
CA LEU A 30 11.33 6.86 -8.74
C LEU A 30 11.60 6.72 -10.24
N GLY A 31 10.61 7.12 -11.04
CA GLY A 31 10.65 7.03 -12.49
C GLY A 31 10.43 5.63 -13.04
N ASP A 32 10.19 4.60 -12.21
CA ASP A 32 9.71 3.33 -12.72
C ASP A 32 8.39 3.54 -13.46
N TYR A 33 8.24 2.91 -14.62
CA TYR A 33 7.01 3.00 -15.39
C TYR A 33 6.41 1.62 -15.65
N GLY A 34 5.10 1.60 -15.84
CA GLY A 34 4.37 0.35 -15.93
C GLY A 34 2.88 0.51 -16.26
N LEU A 35 2.15 -0.57 -16.08
CA LEU A 35 0.71 -0.66 -16.27
C LEU A 35 0.05 -1.09 -14.96
N ILE A 36 -1.21 -0.76 -14.76
CA ILE A 36 -2.02 -1.37 -13.71
C ILE A 36 -2.74 -2.55 -14.37
N SER A 37 -2.54 -3.75 -13.84
CA SER A 37 -3.24 -4.98 -14.23
C SER A 37 -3.73 -5.66 -12.97
N ASP A 38 -5.01 -6.05 -12.94
CA ASP A 38 -5.63 -6.74 -11.80
C ASP A 38 -5.49 -5.97 -10.46
N GLY A 39 -5.53 -4.64 -10.54
CA GLY A 39 -5.37 -3.75 -9.38
C GLY A 39 -3.92 -3.63 -8.87
N VAL A 40 -2.94 -4.13 -9.61
CA VAL A 40 -1.52 -4.12 -9.22
C VAL A 40 -0.69 -3.39 -10.27
N PHE A 41 0.20 -2.52 -9.81
CA PHE A 41 1.19 -1.90 -10.69
C PHE A 41 2.24 -2.93 -11.13
N GLN A 42 2.34 -3.18 -12.43
CA GLN A 42 3.34 -4.03 -13.05
C GLN A 42 4.42 -3.16 -13.68
N LYS A 43 5.61 -3.15 -13.08
CA LYS A 43 6.78 -2.45 -13.59
C LYS A 43 7.24 -3.05 -14.92
N LEU A 44 7.41 -2.19 -15.91
CA LEU A 44 7.97 -2.53 -17.22
C LEU A 44 9.42 -2.05 -17.36
N GLY A 45 9.77 -0.93 -16.72
CA GLY A 45 11.04 -0.28 -16.94
C GLY A 45 11.25 0.96 -16.08
N ASN A 46 12.24 1.78 -16.43
CA ASN A 46 12.47 3.08 -15.80
C ASN A 46 12.69 4.17 -16.86
N ILE A 47 12.04 5.33 -16.68
CA ILE A 47 12.04 6.40 -17.69
C ILE A 47 13.42 7.04 -17.89
N LYS A 48 14.27 7.01 -16.88
CA LYS A 48 15.64 7.52 -16.97
C LYS A 48 16.50 6.60 -17.84
N ASP A 49 16.36 5.30 -17.63
CA ASP A 49 17.20 4.28 -18.25
C ASP A 49 16.79 4.02 -19.71
N GLU A 50 15.48 4.03 -20.02
CA GLU A 50 14.96 3.64 -21.34
C GLU A 50 14.61 4.81 -22.26
N PHE A 51 14.18 5.94 -21.70
CA PHE A 51 13.73 7.10 -22.48
C PHE A 51 14.62 8.32 -22.29
N ASN A 52 15.70 8.20 -21.52
CA ASN A 52 16.61 9.29 -21.19
C ASN A 52 15.88 10.54 -20.61
N VAL A 53 14.79 10.30 -19.87
CA VAL A 53 14.02 11.36 -19.22
C VAL A 53 14.58 11.58 -17.82
N SER A 54 15.16 12.75 -17.58
CA SER A 54 15.72 13.12 -16.29
C SER A 54 14.67 13.77 -15.39
N PHE A 55 14.82 13.56 -14.09
CA PHE A 55 13.98 14.12 -13.05
C PHE A 55 14.81 14.53 -11.82
N THR A 56 14.26 15.45 -11.04
CA THR A 56 14.82 15.89 -9.76
C THR A 56 14.18 15.09 -8.65
N GLU A 57 15.01 14.38 -7.89
CA GLU A 57 14.59 13.66 -6.69
C GLU A 57 14.51 14.62 -5.51
N GLY A 58 13.47 14.47 -4.70
CA GLY A 58 13.27 15.19 -3.46
C GLY A 58 12.73 14.28 -2.37
N THR A 59 12.51 14.86 -1.20
CA THR A 59 11.97 14.18 -0.03
C THR A 59 10.57 14.70 0.25
N GLY A 60 9.61 13.79 0.39
CA GLY A 60 8.26 14.10 0.84
C GLY A 60 8.19 14.19 2.37
N GLU A 61 7.02 14.51 2.90
CA GLU A 61 6.78 14.45 4.34
C GLU A 61 6.81 12.99 4.82
N ASP A 62 7.49 12.74 5.93
CA ASP A 62 7.46 11.43 6.57
C ASP A 62 6.03 11.07 6.98
N ALA A 63 5.69 9.79 6.85
CA ALA A 63 4.37 9.28 7.17
C ALA A 63 4.44 8.15 8.21
N THR A 64 3.29 7.85 8.81
CA THR A 64 3.11 6.68 9.67
C THR A 64 1.83 5.96 9.25
N LEU A 65 1.76 4.65 9.47
CA LEU A 65 0.57 3.86 9.18
C LEU A 65 0.29 2.89 10.33
N SER A 66 -0.92 2.99 10.88
CA SER A 66 -1.42 2.11 11.93
C SER A 66 -2.85 1.72 11.60
N PHE A 67 -3.02 0.48 11.14
CA PHE A 67 -4.30 -0.08 10.75
C PHE A 67 -4.50 -1.45 11.38
N VAL A 68 -5.72 -1.71 11.82
CA VAL A 68 -6.20 -3.01 12.28
C VAL A 68 -7.60 -3.19 11.70
N SER A 69 -7.92 -4.37 11.19
CA SER A 69 -9.27 -4.64 10.69
C SER A 69 -10.33 -4.55 11.79
N ASP A 70 -11.54 -4.18 11.39
CA ASP A 70 -12.70 -4.11 12.27
C ASP A 70 -12.99 -5.47 12.94
N ASN A 71 -13.64 -5.43 14.10
CA ASN A 71 -13.91 -6.61 14.94
C ASN A 71 -12.64 -7.36 15.39
N THR A 72 -11.54 -6.63 15.58
CA THR A 72 -10.35 -7.16 16.23
C THR A 72 -10.37 -6.81 17.71
N ILE A 73 -10.29 -7.81 18.58
CA ILE A 73 -10.16 -7.60 20.03
C ILE A 73 -8.68 -7.56 20.36
N VAL A 74 -8.24 -6.50 21.03
CA VAL A 74 -6.84 -6.36 21.48
C VAL A 74 -6.78 -6.69 22.97
N VAL A 75 -5.96 -7.66 23.36
CA VAL A 75 -5.79 -8.10 24.75
C VAL A 75 -4.35 -7.89 25.18
N ASP A 76 -4.15 -7.13 26.26
CA ASP A 76 -2.87 -7.02 26.94
C ASP A 76 -2.68 -8.20 27.91
N THR A 77 -1.86 -9.16 27.51
CA THR A 77 -1.65 -10.38 28.30
C THR A 77 -0.70 -10.18 29.48
N SER A 78 -0.03 -9.03 29.62
CA SER A 78 0.74 -8.71 30.83
C SER A 78 -0.13 -8.42 32.04
N ALA A 79 -1.36 -7.95 31.82
CA ALA A 79 -2.27 -7.55 32.89
C ALA A 79 -3.32 -8.63 33.24
N GLY A 80 -3.43 -9.70 32.44
CA GLY A 80 -4.42 -10.76 32.64
C GLY A 80 -5.89 -10.30 32.56
N ALA A 81 -6.13 -9.09 32.05
CA ALA A 81 -7.42 -8.45 31.93
C ALA A 81 -7.70 -8.09 30.47
N GLU A 82 -8.95 -8.24 30.02
CA GLU A 82 -9.41 -7.67 28.75
C GLU A 82 -9.42 -6.15 28.90
N VAL A 83 -8.39 -5.50 28.36
CA VAL A 83 -8.35 -4.05 28.27
C VAL A 83 -8.73 -3.69 26.85
N THR A 84 -9.74 -2.83 26.66
CA THR A 84 -9.94 -2.17 25.38
C THR A 84 -8.78 -1.22 25.16
N VAL A 85 -7.69 -1.73 24.57
CA VAL A 85 -6.48 -0.97 24.32
C VAL A 85 -6.77 -0.05 23.13
N SER A 86 -6.73 1.27 23.37
CA SER A 86 -6.73 2.22 22.26
C SER A 86 -5.47 1.98 21.43
N PRO A 87 -5.54 1.93 20.08
CA PRO A 87 -4.40 1.62 19.22
C PRO A 87 -3.21 2.59 19.34
N GLU A 88 -3.36 3.68 20.12
CA GLU A 88 -2.37 4.73 20.36
C GLU A 88 -1.66 4.66 21.73
N SER A 89 -2.04 3.77 22.66
CA SER A 89 -1.43 3.74 24.00
C SER A 89 -0.14 2.89 24.08
N ASP A 90 0.79 3.31 24.96
CA ASP A 90 2.07 2.61 25.22
C ASP A 90 1.89 1.11 25.51
N ILE A 91 2.44 0.29 24.62
CA ILE A 91 2.27 -1.16 24.60
C ILE A 91 3.08 -1.82 25.74
N LYS A 92 2.39 -2.52 26.66
CA LYS A 92 3.02 -3.40 27.66
C LYS A 92 3.22 -4.82 27.12
N ALA A 93 4.01 -5.61 27.86
CA ALA A 93 4.55 -6.91 27.44
C ALA A 93 3.50 -7.93 26.96
N ASN A 94 3.54 -8.27 25.67
CA ASN A 94 2.69 -9.26 25.01
C ASN A 94 1.24 -8.78 24.72
N ILE A 95 1.04 -8.23 23.52
CA ILE A 95 -0.30 -7.93 22.99
C ILE A 95 -0.79 -9.09 22.15
N THR A 96 -2.05 -9.49 22.35
CA THR A 96 -2.75 -10.43 21.47
C THR A 96 -3.85 -9.72 20.70
N TYR A 97 -3.79 -9.79 19.37
CA TYR A 97 -4.85 -9.37 18.46
C TYR A 97 -5.69 -10.60 18.12
N LYS A 98 -6.96 -10.60 18.53
CA LYS A 98 -7.92 -11.66 18.23
C LYS A 98 -8.82 -11.22 17.08
N PHE A 99 -8.51 -11.68 15.88
CA PHE A 99 -9.27 -11.37 14.68
C PHE A 99 -10.51 -12.25 14.61
N GLN A 100 -11.70 -11.65 14.69
CA GLN A 100 -12.96 -12.40 14.61
C GLN A 100 -13.33 -12.73 13.15
N ASN A 101 -12.89 -11.92 12.18
CA ASN A 101 -13.25 -12.08 10.78
C ASN A 101 -12.18 -12.79 9.95
N ASP A 102 -12.62 -13.53 8.94
CA ASP A 102 -11.77 -14.02 7.86
C ASP A 102 -11.06 -12.85 7.15
N LYS A 103 -9.83 -13.08 6.67
CA LYS A 103 -9.07 -12.12 5.87
C LYS A 103 -8.86 -10.76 6.55
N SER A 104 -8.59 -10.79 7.85
CA SER A 104 -8.28 -9.59 8.63
C SER A 104 -6.82 -9.19 8.48
N PHE A 105 -6.55 -7.89 8.60
CA PHE A 105 -5.23 -7.28 8.46
C PHE A 105 -4.79 -6.54 9.73
N LEU A 106 -3.48 -6.56 9.95
CA LEU A 106 -2.76 -5.66 10.86
C LEU A 106 -1.61 -5.03 10.08
N VAL A 107 -1.56 -3.70 10.06
CA VAL A 107 -0.48 -2.94 9.43
C VAL A 107 0.05 -1.94 10.45
N LYS A 108 1.33 -2.06 10.79
CA LYS A 108 2.06 -1.12 11.65
C LYS A 108 3.35 -0.73 10.93
N ALA A 109 3.46 0.51 10.51
CA ALA A 109 4.65 1.11 9.92
C ALA A 109 4.88 2.48 10.59
N PRO A 110 5.64 2.53 11.70
CA PRO A 110 5.80 3.75 12.51
C PRO A 110 6.67 4.81 11.82
N ILE A 111 7.50 4.41 10.86
CA ILE A 111 8.37 5.31 10.10
C ILE A 111 8.21 4.93 8.63
N ILE A 112 7.73 5.86 7.82
CA ILE A 112 7.65 5.76 6.36
C ILE A 112 8.37 6.96 5.77
N ASN A 113 9.50 6.70 5.11
CA ASN A 113 10.24 7.73 4.39
C ASN A 113 9.61 7.86 3.00
N VAL A 114 9.40 9.10 2.55
CA VAL A 114 8.80 9.37 1.24
C VAL A 114 9.83 10.00 0.32
N SER A 115 10.11 9.37 -0.81
CA SER A 115 10.91 9.96 -1.89
C SER A 115 9.97 10.39 -3.00
N VAL A 116 10.24 11.55 -3.63
CA VAL A 116 9.37 12.14 -4.65
C VAL A 116 10.15 12.62 -5.88
N ILE A 117 9.49 12.67 -7.03
CA ILE A 117 9.93 13.48 -8.17
C ILE A 117 9.37 14.89 -8.00
N GLU A 118 10.22 15.89 -7.84
CA GLU A 118 9.78 17.28 -7.58
C GLU A 118 9.25 17.96 -8.86
N ASN A 119 9.81 17.62 -10.01
CA ASN A 119 9.54 18.28 -11.27
C ASN A 119 8.63 17.46 -12.21
N VAL A 120 7.58 16.83 -11.66
CA VAL A 120 6.66 15.93 -12.41
C VAL A 120 6.14 16.55 -13.71
N ASN A 121 5.81 17.84 -13.70
CA ASN A 121 5.34 18.53 -14.90
C ASN A 121 6.41 18.56 -16.01
N GLN A 122 7.68 18.79 -15.68
CA GLN A 122 8.77 18.79 -16.66
C GLN A 122 8.99 17.38 -17.23
N VAL A 123 8.96 16.37 -16.35
CA VAL A 123 9.05 14.94 -16.73
C VAL A 123 7.94 14.59 -17.70
N ALA A 124 6.70 14.98 -17.42
CA ALA A 124 5.56 14.74 -18.29
C ALA A 124 5.71 15.39 -19.67
N GLN A 125 6.24 16.63 -19.74
CA GLN A 125 6.50 17.28 -21.03
C GLN A 125 7.61 16.59 -21.83
N GLN A 126 8.61 16.00 -21.17
CA GLN A 126 9.63 15.19 -21.83
C GLN A 126 9.03 13.89 -22.37
N LEU A 127 8.24 13.16 -21.56
CA LEU A 127 7.61 11.90 -21.96
C LEU A 127 6.66 12.04 -23.15
N LYS A 128 5.98 13.17 -23.29
CA LYS A 128 5.14 13.44 -24.47
C LYS A 128 5.90 13.47 -25.79
N LYS A 129 7.19 13.80 -25.76
CA LYS A 129 8.06 13.88 -26.94
C LYS A 129 8.69 12.55 -27.30
N VAL A 130 8.47 11.52 -26.48
CA VAL A 130 9.01 10.18 -26.68
C VAL A 130 8.02 9.39 -27.54
N ASP A 131 8.39 9.07 -28.78
CA ASP A 131 7.51 8.39 -29.73
C ASP A 131 7.06 6.99 -29.27
N ALA A 132 7.92 6.30 -28.50
CA ALA A 132 7.62 4.98 -27.94
C ALA A 132 6.71 5.04 -26.69
N TRP A 133 6.45 6.23 -26.14
CA TRP A 133 5.69 6.38 -24.91
C TRP A 133 4.20 6.14 -25.16
N ARG A 134 3.62 5.22 -24.39
CA ARG A 134 2.18 4.93 -24.47
C ARG A 134 1.43 5.64 -23.36
N ARG A 135 0.29 6.25 -23.71
CA ARG A 135 -0.57 6.98 -22.75
C ARG A 135 -1.12 6.12 -21.61
N VAL A 136 -1.21 4.81 -21.85
CA VAL A 136 -1.63 3.84 -20.82
C VAL A 136 -0.58 3.63 -19.74
N TYR A 137 0.67 4.05 -19.95
CA TYR A 137 1.73 3.90 -18.95
C TYR A 137 1.57 4.87 -17.80
N LYS A 138 1.90 4.38 -16.60
CA LYS A 138 1.93 5.10 -15.34
C LYS A 138 3.38 5.19 -14.90
N VAL A 139 3.73 6.28 -14.24
CA VAL A 139 5.07 6.53 -13.70
C VAL A 139 4.98 6.69 -12.20
N VAL A 140 5.89 6.03 -11.49
CA VAL A 140 6.11 6.18 -10.06
C VAL A 140 6.77 7.55 -9.82
N PHE A 141 6.01 8.51 -9.27
CA PHE A 141 6.56 9.79 -8.82
C PHE A 141 6.74 9.89 -7.31
N GLN A 142 6.16 8.97 -6.53
CA GLN A 142 6.44 8.88 -5.10
C GLN A 142 6.64 7.42 -4.69
N VAL A 143 7.59 7.19 -3.78
CA VAL A 143 7.87 5.89 -3.20
C VAL A 143 7.81 6.02 -1.69
N TYR A 144 6.96 5.20 -1.07
CA TYR A 144 6.79 5.14 0.39
C TYR A 144 7.55 3.92 0.92
N VAL A 145 8.66 4.18 1.61
CA VAL A 145 9.53 3.13 2.16
C VAL A 145 9.30 3.00 3.65
N ALA A 146 8.61 1.94 4.05
CA ALA A 146 8.42 1.63 5.46
C ALA A 146 9.72 1.10 6.06
N GLN A 147 10.14 1.67 7.18
CA GLN A 147 11.22 1.13 7.99
C GLN A 147 10.63 0.10 8.95
N ASN A 148 10.97 -1.15 8.69
CA ASN A 148 10.64 -2.27 9.56
C ASN A 148 9.15 -2.40 9.91
N PRO A 149 8.27 -2.48 8.90
CA PRO A 149 6.85 -2.64 9.14
C PRO A 149 6.53 -4.02 9.71
N LEU A 150 5.37 -4.10 10.36
CA LEU A 150 4.64 -5.33 10.62
C LEU A 150 3.37 -5.32 9.78
N ILE A 151 3.27 -6.21 8.80
CA ILE A 151 2.12 -6.37 7.92
C ILE A 151 1.70 -7.83 7.97
N LEU A 152 0.53 -8.08 8.56
CA LEU A 152 -0.03 -9.41 8.72
C LEU A 152 -1.40 -9.47 8.06
N SER A 153 -1.73 -10.63 7.51
CA SER A 153 -3.10 -10.98 7.13
C SER A 153 -3.44 -12.36 7.65
N THR A 154 -4.63 -12.51 8.21
CA THR A 154 -5.20 -13.81 8.54
C THR A 154 -5.83 -14.44 7.29
N VAL A 155 -5.94 -15.76 7.25
CA VAL A 155 -6.75 -16.46 6.22
C VAL A 155 -8.18 -16.62 6.72
N THR A 156 -8.33 -16.96 8.00
CA THR A 156 -9.61 -17.25 8.66
C THR A 156 -9.80 -16.37 9.90
N GLY A 157 -11.05 -16.21 10.32
CA GLY A 157 -11.44 -15.61 11.59
C GLY A 157 -11.07 -16.52 12.76
N ASP A 158 -11.37 -16.07 13.96
CA ASP A 158 -10.90 -16.65 15.23
C ASP A 158 -9.40 -16.94 15.21
N THR A 159 -8.62 -16.03 14.62
CA THR A 159 -7.16 -16.11 14.58
C THR A 159 -6.60 -15.16 15.62
N ASP A 160 -5.80 -15.71 16.54
CA ASP A 160 -5.11 -14.93 17.55
C ASP A 160 -3.67 -14.74 17.12
N VAL A 161 -3.23 -13.49 17.10
CA VAL A 161 -1.86 -13.09 16.83
C VAL A 161 -1.30 -12.44 18.08
N THR A 162 -0.41 -13.15 18.78
CA THR A 162 0.31 -12.62 19.94
C THR A 162 1.68 -12.10 19.52
N ILE A 163 1.91 -10.83 19.78
CA ILE A 163 3.20 -10.18 19.60
C ILE A 163 3.81 -9.94 20.98
N GLY A 164 4.86 -10.69 21.27
CA GLY A 164 5.61 -10.61 22.52
C GLY A 164 6.97 -9.97 22.33
N GLY A 165 7.48 -9.31 23.36
CA GLY A 165 8.84 -8.77 23.41
C GLY A 165 9.32 -8.70 24.85
N SER A 166 10.63 -8.79 25.07
CA SER A 166 11.24 -8.64 26.39
C SER A 166 11.60 -7.18 26.67
N GLY A 167 11.26 -6.69 27.87
CA GLY A 167 11.69 -5.37 28.39
C GLY A 167 11.02 -4.15 27.76
N SER A 168 11.66 -2.98 27.87
CA SER A 168 11.23 -1.67 27.34
C SER A 168 11.24 -1.57 25.81
N ALA A 169 11.36 -2.69 25.10
CA ALA A 169 11.45 -2.79 23.64
C ALA A 169 10.09 -2.64 22.93
N LEU A 170 8.98 -2.59 23.68
CA LEU A 170 7.63 -2.58 23.13
C LEU A 170 6.98 -1.19 22.98
N PRO A 171 7.17 -0.22 23.91
CA PRO A 171 6.81 1.17 23.64
C PRO A 171 7.62 1.76 22.47
N GLN A 172 8.84 1.24 22.27
CA GLN A 172 9.68 1.50 21.11
C GLN A 172 9.38 0.54 19.96
N PHE A 173 8.10 0.30 19.64
CA PHE A 173 7.67 -0.47 18.47
C PHE A 173 8.08 0.19 17.12
N ASN A 174 9.22 0.89 17.07
CA ASN A 174 10.17 0.92 15.98
C ASN A 174 10.71 -0.51 15.75
N ILE A 175 9.92 -1.37 15.09
CA ILE A 175 10.19 -2.80 14.81
C ILE A 175 11.44 -3.04 13.93
N GLY A 176 12.38 -2.10 13.80
CA GLY A 176 13.69 -2.52 13.32
C GLY A 176 14.79 -1.48 13.26
N ASN A 177 15.01 -0.87 14.42
CA ASN A 177 16.39 -0.86 14.87
C ASN A 177 16.50 -1.80 16.06
N ALA A 178 17.45 -2.73 15.96
CA ALA A 178 17.92 -3.66 16.98
C ALA A 178 17.27 -5.05 17.06
N SER A 179 18.18 -6.00 17.19
CA SER A 179 18.18 -7.37 17.71
C SER A 179 17.27 -7.71 18.90
N ALA A 180 16.27 -6.90 19.24
CA ALA A 180 15.24 -7.28 20.18
C ALA A 180 14.42 -8.43 19.57
N SER A 181 14.56 -9.61 20.15
CA SER A 181 13.85 -10.81 19.74
C SER A 181 12.37 -10.64 20.08
N PHE A 182 11.58 -10.04 19.18
CA PHE A 182 10.13 -10.10 19.32
C PHE A 182 9.68 -11.49 18.86
N SER A 183 8.69 -12.04 19.55
CA SER A 183 8.07 -13.31 19.20
C SER A 183 6.72 -13.02 18.57
N LEU A 184 6.48 -13.59 17.39
CA LEU A 184 5.17 -13.63 16.77
C LEU A 184 4.62 -15.05 16.95
N LYS A 185 3.54 -15.19 17.71
CA LYS A 185 2.80 -16.45 17.85
C LYS A 185 1.44 -16.28 17.20
N THR A 186 1.02 -17.30 16.47
CA THR A 186 -0.30 -17.33 15.84
C THR A 186 -0.99 -18.65 16.15
N THR A 187 -2.30 -18.63 16.37
CA THR A 187 -3.09 -19.85 16.58
C THR A 187 -3.46 -20.54 15.26
N LYS A 188 -3.45 -19.81 14.14
CA LYS A 188 -3.79 -20.30 12.80
C LYS A 188 -2.80 -19.79 11.75
N GLU A 189 -2.90 -20.31 10.53
CA GLU A 189 -2.07 -19.88 9.40
C GLU A 189 -2.35 -18.42 8.99
N LEU A 190 -1.28 -17.69 8.68
CA LEU A 190 -1.35 -16.32 8.16
C LEU A 190 -1.24 -16.33 6.64
N GLY A 191 -2.08 -15.56 5.96
CA GLY A 191 -2.01 -15.36 4.51
C GLY A 191 -0.87 -14.44 4.09
N LEU A 192 -0.43 -13.56 4.99
CA LEU A 192 0.73 -12.69 4.81
C LEU A 192 1.44 -12.48 6.14
N ASN A 193 2.77 -12.53 6.11
CA ASN A 193 3.61 -12.21 7.25
C ASN A 193 4.87 -11.46 6.79
N ILE A 194 4.85 -10.15 6.96
CA ILE A 194 6.00 -9.27 6.72
C ILE A 194 6.32 -8.64 8.07
N SER A 195 7.53 -8.86 8.55
CA SER A 195 7.95 -8.28 9.83
C SER A 195 9.41 -7.86 9.77
N GLY A 196 9.67 -6.60 10.11
CA GLY A 196 11.03 -6.06 10.28
C GLY A 196 11.84 -5.91 9.00
N LYS A 197 11.23 -6.05 7.81
CA LYS A 197 11.92 -5.87 6.53
C LYS A 197 11.61 -4.51 5.94
N THR A 198 12.58 -3.60 5.93
CA THR A 198 12.46 -2.33 5.21
C THR A 198 12.16 -2.56 3.74
N GLY A 199 11.18 -1.85 3.20
CA GLY A 199 10.77 -1.99 1.81
C GLY A 199 9.68 -1.00 1.39
N VAL A 200 9.41 -0.96 0.09
CA VAL A 200 8.35 -0.12 -0.47
C VAL A 200 6.99 -0.73 -0.12
N ILE A 201 6.10 0.09 0.45
CA ILE A 201 4.73 -0.33 0.80
C ILE A 201 3.66 0.38 -0.04
N ALA A 202 4.00 1.54 -0.62
CA ALA A 202 3.08 2.37 -1.37
C ALA A 202 3.78 3.14 -2.50
N LEU A 203 3.03 3.46 -3.55
CA LEU A 203 3.47 4.15 -4.75
C LEU A 203 2.50 5.29 -5.09
N GLY A 204 3.04 6.50 -5.24
CA GLY A 204 2.37 7.59 -5.94
C GLY A 204 2.57 7.41 -7.44
N LEU A 205 1.49 7.31 -8.20
CA LEU A 205 1.53 7.16 -9.65
C LEU A 205 0.98 8.38 -10.37
N PHE A 206 1.53 8.71 -11.54
CA PHE A 206 0.92 9.66 -12.47
C PHE A 206 0.86 9.10 -13.89
N LYS A 207 -0.04 9.64 -14.70
CA LYS A 207 -0.16 9.39 -16.14
C LYS A 207 -0.29 10.71 -16.90
N LEU A 208 -0.07 10.65 -18.22
CA LEU A 208 -0.35 11.79 -19.10
C LEU A 208 -1.87 11.89 -19.34
N SER A 209 -2.45 13.07 -19.15
CA SER A 209 -3.87 13.30 -19.42
C SER A 209 -4.18 13.27 -20.93
N LEU A 210 -5.38 12.79 -21.28
CA LEU A 210 -5.92 12.77 -22.64
C LEU A 210 -6.24 14.17 -23.18
N ILE A 211 -6.60 15.11 -22.30
CA ILE A 211 -7.11 16.42 -22.68
C ILE A 211 -6.24 17.51 -22.02
N GLY A 212 -5.77 18.47 -22.82
CA GLY A 212 -5.00 19.62 -22.33
C GLY A 212 -3.53 19.35 -22.00
N GLY A 213 -3.05 18.10 -22.10
CA GLY A 213 -1.64 17.78 -21.88
C GLY A 213 -1.18 17.95 -20.42
N ASN A 214 -2.10 17.92 -19.46
CA ASN A 214 -1.73 18.00 -18.05
C ASN A 214 -1.33 16.62 -17.50
N VAL A 215 -0.73 16.62 -16.30
CA VAL A 215 -0.46 15.41 -15.53
C VAL A 215 -1.75 15.01 -14.81
N SER A 216 -2.14 13.73 -14.88
CA SER A 216 -3.14 13.17 -13.96
C SER A 216 -2.43 12.37 -12.88
N PHE A 217 -2.60 12.78 -11.63
CA PHE A 217 -2.12 12.03 -10.47
C PHE A 217 -3.17 10.98 -10.11
N LEU A 218 -2.72 9.74 -9.92
CA LEU A 218 -3.59 8.64 -9.53
C LEU A 218 -3.63 8.60 -8.01
N GLY A 219 -4.80 8.93 -7.46
CA GLY A 219 -5.18 8.76 -6.06
C GLY A 219 -6.53 8.04 -5.97
N ALA A 220 -7.04 7.89 -4.75
CA ALA A 220 -8.15 7.01 -4.38
C ALA A 220 -9.53 7.27 -5.04
N GLU A 221 -9.66 8.35 -5.82
CA GLU A 221 -10.94 8.76 -6.40
C GLU A 221 -11.01 8.69 -7.93
N GLU A 222 -10.03 8.11 -8.63
CA GLU A 222 -10.14 7.88 -10.08
C GLU A 222 -10.92 6.59 -10.42
N ASN A 223 -12.02 6.32 -9.69
CA ASN A 223 -13.04 5.31 -10.02
C ASN A 223 -14.28 5.94 -10.69
N ASP A 224 -14.12 7.11 -11.32
CA ASP A 224 -15.13 7.68 -12.22
C ASP A 224 -14.87 7.20 -13.66
N ASN A 225 -15.50 6.05 -14.00
CA ASN A 225 -16.13 5.69 -15.28
C ASN A 225 -16.04 4.18 -15.56
N VAL A 226 -16.92 3.42 -14.91
CA VAL A 226 -17.62 2.34 -15.61
C VAL A 226 -19.07 2.80 -15.73
N GLU A 227 -19.37 3.58 -16.78
CA GLU A 227 -20.77 3.69 -17.22
C GLU A 227 -21.14 2.47 -18.09
N PRO A 228 -22.36 1.93 -17.91
CA PRO A 228 -22.80 0.72 -18.58
C PRO A 228 -23.21 1.04 -20.02
N GLU A 229 -22.55 0.44 -21.01
CA GLU A 229 -23.13 0.43 -22.35
C GLU A 229 -24.29 -0.57 -22.39
N ASN A 230 -25.47 -0.01 -22.13
CA ASN A 230 -26.77 -0.49 -22.56
C ASN A 230 -26.72 -0.90 -24.04
N LEU A 231 -26.74 -2.20 -24.32
CA LEU A 231 -27.23 -2.70 -25.60
C LEU A 231 -28.74 -2.88 -25.50
N ASN A 232 -29.47 -1.75 -25.50
CA ASN A 232 -30.92 -1.78 -25.69
C ASN A 232 -31.23 -1.93 -27.18
N GLU A 233 -31.87 -3.06 -27.49
CA GLU A 233 -33.03 -3.17 -28.36
C GLU A 233 -33.16 -2.12 -29.46
N LYS A 234 -32.74 -2.50 -30.67
CA LYS A 234 -33.37 -1.98 -31.89
C LYS A 234 -34.73 -2.65 -32.05
N SER A 235 -35.76 -2.02 -31.46
CA SER A 235 -37.13 -2.09 -31.97
C SER A 235 -37.37 -0.83 -32.80
N LEU A 236 -37.42 -1.01 -34.12
CA LEU A 236 -38.17 -0.13 -35.02
C LEU A 236 -38.91 -1.06 -35.97
N ALA A 237 -40.16 -1.34 -35.60
CA ALA A 237 -41.20 -1.56 -36.59
C ALA A 237 -41.43 -0.21 -37.30
N ASP A 238 -41.32 -0.20 -38.63
CA ASP A 238 -42.45 0.03 -39.52
C ASP A 238 -41.96 0.12 -40.99
N ASP A 239 -42.85 -0.30 -41.90
CA ASP A 239 -42.82 -0.18 -43.37
C ASP A 239 -42.08 -1.27 -44.18
N ILE A 240 -42.76 -2.42 -44.41
CA ILE A 240 -43.45 -2.85 -45.67
C ILE A 240 -44.01 -4.26 -45.48
#